data_AF-A0A484NC50-F1
#
_entry.id   AF-A0A484NC50-F1
#
_cell.length_a   1.000
_cell.length_b   1.000
_cell.length_c   1.000
_cell.angle_alpha   90.00
_cell.angle_beta   90.00
_cell.angle_gamma   90.00
#
_symmetry.space_group_name_H-M   'P 1'
#
loop_
_entity.id
_entity.type
_entity.pdbx_description
1 polymer ?
#
loop_
_entity_poly.entity_id
_entity_poly.type
_entity_poly.pdbx_seq_one_letter_code
_entity_poly.pdbx_strand_id
1 'polypeptide(L)'
;MDVIHSWSAPRSLSTSLMYSFAQRDDTEVLDEPLYAYFLKVTGAKRPYRDAVLSNMECDGNKVVKDIIFGPGEKKFRYCKHMAKQHLPGLTDELMKRGKHFILIRNPIEILPSFDEHVPSSFLELGLGDLVSLYSELSRLGKPPPVIDAADLRTDPEATLHGLCEDLGIPFQSTMLKWEAGAKPYDGIWAPWWYESIHKSTCFTPPRKYPLPFPLSLYELLEQSLPLYNMLRSHSRRTLPLPKIPIPANEKLLAWVGDELLPRESAKVSVFDSVVQGGDAVWEGLRVYTGKILKLEDHLDRLFDSAKALAFSSVPTREEIKDAIFKTLISNGMFDNVHIRLTLTRGKKVSSGMTPALNLYGCTLIVLPEWKPPVYDNAKGIMLVTATTRRNSPNNLDSKIHHNNLLNNILAKIEGNNAKADDAIMLDKDGYVAETNATNIFLVKKGRVMTPHADFCLPGVTRAAVIELVLKENLVFEERRISLSEFHTADEVWTTGTMGELTPVTKIDGRLIGSGHVGPITLRLQDAYRKLTEESGVPIPTYQTT
;
A
#
# COMPACT_ATOMS: atom_id res chain seq x y z
N MET A 1 10.72 19.45 -36.02
CA MET A 1 10.46 18.01 -35.91
C MET A 1 10.60 17.65 -34.45
N ASP A 2 9.61 16.97 -33.89
CA ASP A 2 9.58 16.57 -32.48
C ASP A 2 10.07 15.14 -32.35
N VAL A 3 10.98 14.87 -31.41
CA VAL A 3 11.52 13.52 -31.19
C VAL A 3 10.77 12.83 -30.05
N ILE A 4 10.43 11.57 -30.24
CA ILE A 4 9.82 10.69 -29.24
C ILE A 4 10.84 9.60 -28.89
N HIS A 5 11.29 9.55 -27.66
CA HIS A 5 12.25 8.58 -27.14
C HIS A 5 11.53 7.46 -26.40
N SER A 6 11.63 6.24 -26.92
CA SER A 6 11.17 5.03 -26.26
C SER A 6 12.34 4.32 -25.58
N TRP A 7 12.42 4.38 -24.26
CA TRP A 7 13.44 3.66 -23.48
C TRP A 7 12.91 2.30 -23.04
N SER A 8 13.63 1.22 -23.35
CA SER A 8 13.19 -0.13 -23.05
C SER A 8 14.31 -1.05 -22.58
N ALA A 9 13.95 -2.11 -21.86
CA ALA A 9 14.81 -3.27 -21.65
C ALA A 9 14.72 -4.19 -22.88
N PRO A 10 15.75 -5.02 -23.18
CA PRO A 10 15.64 -5.99 -24.26
C PRO A 10 14.46 -6.94 -24.04
N ARG A 11 13.88 -7.46 -25.13
CA ARG A 11 12.70 -8.35 -25.12
C ARG A 11 11.42 -7.75 -24.50
N SER A 12 11.33 -6.42 -24.38
CA SER A 12 10.13 -5.71 -23.85
C SER A 12 9.05 -5.36 -24.89
N LEU A 13 9.07 -5.96 -26.08
CA LEU A 13 8.22 -5.58 -27.23
C LEU A 13 8.51 -4.19 -27.83
N SER A 14 9.69 -3.63 -27.59
CA SER A 14 10.05 -2.31 -28.14
C SER A 14 10.05 -2.27 -29.67
N THR A 15 10.40 -3.36 -30.36
CA THR A 15 10.31 -3.46 -31.82
C THR A 15 8.86 -3.46 -32.31
N SER A 16 7.94 -4.14 -31.61
CA SER A 16 6.50 -4.07 -31.93
C SER A 16 5.98 -2.65 -31.81
N LEU A 17 6.41 -1.92 -30.78
CA LEU A 17 6.02 -0.53 -30.58
C LEU A 17 6.62 0.38 -31.66
N MET A 18 7.87 0.16 -32.06
CA MET A 18 8.46 0.85 -33.22
C MET A 18 7.67 0.62 -34.50
N TYR A 19 7.25 -0.63 -34.78
CA TYR A 19 6.43 -0.96 -35.95
C TYR A 19 5.08 -0.26 -35.91
N SER A 20 4.46 -0.20 -34.73
CA SER A 20 3.22 0.53 -34.45
C SER A 20 3.36 2.04 -34.73
N PHE A 21 4.41 2.70 -34.22
CA PHE A 21 4.67 4.12 -34.51
C PHE A 21 5.02 4.38 -35.98
N ALA A 22 5.66 3.44 -36.67
CA ALA A 22 5.96 3.54 -38.10
C ALA A 22 4.69 3.54 -38.99
N GLN A 23 3.53 3.11 -38.47
CA GLN A 23 2.26 3.14 -39.22
C GLN A 23 1.59 4.52 -39.20
N ARG A 24 2.13 5.47 -38.44
CA ARG A 24 1.62 6.84 -38.43
C ARG A 24 2.10 7.57 -39.67
N ASP A 25 1.22 8.29 -40.33
CA ASP A 25 1.56 9.06 -41.53
C ASP A 25 2.54 10.21 -41.27
N ASP A 26 2.60 10.67 -40.02
CA ASP A 26 3.35 11.82 -39.53
C ASP A 26 4.65 11.48 -38.80
N THR A 27 5.04 10.20 -38.77
CA THR A 27 6.18 9.70 -37.98
C THR A 27 7.18 8.92 -38.82
N GLU A 28 8.46 9.19 -38.62
CA GLU A 28 9.57 8.34 -39.06
C GLU A 28 10.22 7.66 -37.85
N VAL A 29 10.90 6.53 -38.05
CA VAL A 29 11.44 5.72 -36.95
C VAL A 29 12.94 5.47 -37.08
N LEU A 30 13.63 5.42 -35.94
CA LEU A 30 15.03 5.00 -35.82
C LEU A 30 15.14 3.82 -34.86
N ASP A 31 15.82 2.76 -35.32
CA ASP A 31 16.08 1.57 -34.52
C ASP A 31 17.47 1.66 -33.85
N GLU A 32 17.47 1.81 -32.52
CA GLU A 32 18.66 1.88 -31.63
C GLU A 32 19.82 2.72 -32.18
N PRO A 33 19.62 4.03 -32.45
CA PRO A 33 20.63 4.86 -33.10
C PRO A 33 21.94 4.99 -32.29
N LEU A 34 21.88 4.78 -30.96
CA LEU A 34 23.04 4.85 -30.05
C LEU A 34 23.82 3.53 -29.94
N TYR A 35 23.43 2.47 -30.67
CA TYR A 35 23.98 1.15 -30.42
C TYR A 35 25.47 1.01 -30.78
N ALA A 36 25.92 1.62 -31.87
CA ALA A 36 27.32 1.61 -32.26
C ALA A 36 28.21 2.34 -31.25
N TYR A 37 27.77 3.49 -30.74
CA TYR A 37 28.41 4.18 -29.63
C TYR A 37 28.51 3.27 -28.39
N PHE A 38 27.41 2.60 -28.01
CA PHE A 38 27.42 1.65 -26.90
C PHE A 38 28.46 0.53 -27.10
N LEU A 39 28.49 -0.12 -28.27
CA LEU A 39 29.44 -1.21 -28.56
C LEU A 39 30.90 -0.74 -28.57
N LYS A 40 31.14 0.51 -29.02
CA LYS A 40 32.47 1.11 -29.01
C LYS A 40 32.95 1.40 -27.60
N VAL A 41 32.12 2.03 -26.77
CA VAL A 41 32.50 2.44 -25.40
C VAL A 41 32.60 1.24 -24.46
N THR A 42 31.63 0.32 -24.49
CA THR A 42 31.60 -0.82 -23.57
C THR A 42 32.48 -1.98 -23.99
N GLY A 43 32.83 -2.08 -25.28
CA GLY A 43 33.50 -3.25 -25.83
C GLY A 43 32.63 -4.52 -25.84
N ALA A 44 31.32 -4.39 -25.66
CA ALA A 44 30.40 -5.54 -25.62
C ALA A 44 30.53 -6.41 -26.87
N LYS A 45 30.71 -7.71 -26.67
CA LYS A 45 30.88 -8.68 -27.76
C LYS A 45 29.52 -9.10 -28.30
N ARG A 46 29.33 -8.96 -29.61
CA ARG A 46 28.13 -9.40 -30.35
C ARG A 46 28.55 -10.01 -31.69
N PRO A 47 27.81 -11.00 -32.22
CA PRO A 47 28.12 -11.60 -33.53
C PRO A 47 28.16 -10.58 -34.68
N TYR A 48 27.33 -9.54 -34.61
CA TYR A 48 27.20 -8.47 -35.60
C TYR A 48 27.94 -7.18 -35.23
N ARG A 49 28.84 -7.22 -34.22
CA ARG A 49 29.50 -6.03 -33.67
C ARG A 49 30.23 -5.21 -34.74
N ASP A 50 31.06 -5.87 -35.55
CA ASP A 50 31.91 -5.17 -36.50
C ASP A 50 31.07 -4.56 -37.64
N ALA A 51 30.02 -5.26 -38.08
CA ALA A 51 29.06 -4.72 -39.03
C ALA A 51 28.36 -3.46 -38.49
N VAL A 52 27.96 -3.44 -37.21
CA VAL A 52 27.37 -2.25 -36.58
C VAL A 52 28.39 -1.10 -36.54
N LEU A 53 29.62 -1.34 -36.10
CA LEU A 53 30.65 -0.30 -35.99
C LEU A 53 31.10 0.27 -37.34
N SER A 54 31.05 -0.52 -38.42
CA SER A 54 31.41 -0.06 -39.76
C SER A 54 30.30 0.71 -40.47
N ASN A 55 29.02 0.52 -40.10
CA ASN A 55 27.89 1.08 -40.82
C ASN A 55 27.12 2.17 -40.05
N MET A 56 27.44 2.39 -38.77
CA MET A 56 26.74 3.36 -37.92
C MET A 56 27.72 4.34 -37.26
N GLU A 57 27.26 5.56 -37.01
CA GLU A 57 28.04 6.58 -36.30
C GLU A 57 28.34 6.13 -34.87
N CYS A 58 29.61 6.20 -34.50
CA CYS A 58 30.13 5.69 -33.24
C CYS A 58 30.40 6.80 -32.21
N ASP A 59 30.31 8.07 -32.60
CA ASP A 59 30.31 9.22 -31.69
C ASP A 59 28.89 9.51 -31.22
N GLY A 60 28.58 9.18 -29.97
CA GLY A 60 27.25 9.34 -29.40
C GLY A 60 26.72 10.77 -29.46
N ASN A 61 27.58 11.79 -29.35
CA ASN A 61 27.14 13.19 -29.40
C ASN A 61 26.82 13.64 -30.84
N LYS A 62 27.53 13.10 -31.84
CA LYS A 62 27.12 13.26 -33.25
C LYS A 62 25.82 12.53 -33.55
N VAL A 63 25.64 11.31 -33.03
CA VAL A 63 24.36 10.59 -33.15
C VAL A 63 23.22 11.45 -32.60
N VAL A 64 23.37 12.00 -31.38
CA VAL A 64 22.34 12.85 -30.78
C VAL A 64 22.05 14.09 -31.63
N LYS A 65 23.09 14.81 -32.06
CA LYS A 65 22.94 16.08 -32.79
C LYS A 65 22.45 15.88 -34.24
N ASP A 66 23.11 15.00 -34.98
CA ASP A 66 23.01 14.93 -36.44
C ASP A 66 22.05 13.83 -36.91
N ILE A 67 21.75 12.83 -36.06
CA ILE A 67 20.85 11.71 -36.41
C ILE A 67 19.55 11.79 -35.63
N ILE A 68 19.59 11.88 -34.30
CA ILE A 68 18.37 11.95 -33.47
C ILE A 68 17.68 13.30 -33.68
N PHE A 69 18.41 14.40 -33.52
CA PHE A 69 17.88 15.76 -33.71
C PHE A 69 18.21 16.38 -35.08
N GLY A 70 18.79 15.61 -36.00
CA GLY A 70 19.09 16.05 -37.36
C GLY A 70 17.82 16.29 -38.20
N PRO A 71 17.97 16.77 -39.44
CA PRO A 71 16.84 16.98 -40.35
C PRO A 71 16.03 15.69 -40.59
N GLY A 72 14.72 15.80 -40.71
CA GLY A 72 13.80 14.69 -41.01
C GLY A 72 12.65 15.13 -41.89
N GLU A 73 11.95 14.18 -42.50
CA GLU A 73 10.89 14.44 -43.48
C GLU A 73 9.50 14.47 -42.83
N LYS A 74 9.38 13.87 -41.64
CA LYS A 74 8.14 13.74 -40.90
C LYS A 74 8.04 14.73 -39.74
N LYS A 75 6.82 14.89 -39.20
CA LYS A 75 6.58 15.79 -38.06
C LYS A 75 7.24 15.25 -36.80
N PHE A 76 7.11 13.94 -36.59
CA PHE A 76 7.68 13.22 -35.45
C PHE A 76 8.77 12.25 -35.89
N ARG A 77 9.78 12.07 -35.04
CA ARG A 77 10.78 11.01 -35.15
C ARG A 77 10.73 10.15 -33.90
N TYR A 78 10.40 8.88 -34.04
CA TYR A 78 10.39 7.91 -32.96
C TYR A 78 11.74 7.19 -32.88
N CYS A 79 12.42 7.29 -31.76
CA CYS A 79 13.69 6.62 -31.51
C CYS A 79 13.47 5.47 -30.53
N LYS A 80 13.66 4.24 -31.00
CA LYS A 80 13.69 3.05 -30.15
C LYS A 80 15.07 2.94 -29.50
N HIS A 81 15.13 3.03 -28.17
CA HIS A 81 16.37 2.89 -27.42
C HIS A 81 16.33 1.67 -26.49
N MET A 82 17.49 1.05 -26.30
CA MET A 82 17.72 0.16 -25.14
C MET A 82 18.33 0.98 -24.01
N ALA A 83 17.80 0.85 -22.80
CA ALA A 83 18.19 1.71 -21.67
C ALA A 83 19.70 1.74 -21.41
N LYS A 84 20.36 0.58 -21.48
CA LYS A 84 21.82 0.43 -21.33
C LYS A 84 22.67 1.18 -22.36
N GLN A 85 22.08 1.68 -23.45
CA GLN A 85 22.76 2.52 -24.43
C GLN A 85 22.92 3.97 -23.97
N HIS A 86 22.20 4.37 -22.92
CA HIS A 86 22.39 5.65 -22.25
C HIS A 86 23.62 5.58 -21.34
N LEU A 87 24.80 5.82 -21.92
CA LEU A 87 26.07 5.79 -21.21
C LEU A 87 26.50 7.20 -20.74
N PRO A 88 27.29 7.29 -19.66
CA PRO A 88 27.94 8.53 -19.26
C PRO A 88 28.79 9.10 -20.42
N GLY A 89 28.64 10.40 -20.69
CA GLY A 89 29.37 11.11 -21.76
C GLY A 89 28.53 11.53 -22.97
N LEU A 90 27.27 11.08 -23.02
CA LEU A 90 26.27 11.68 -23.91
C LEU A 90 25.86 13.07 -23.41
N THR A 91 25.54 13.96 -24.34
CA THR A 91 25.04 15.30 -24.04
C THR A 91 23.68 15.25 -23.36
N ASP A 92 23.49 16.08 -22.33
CA ASP A 92 22.21 16.26 -21.64
C ASP A 92 21.05 16.66 -22.58
N GLU A 93 21.36 17.19 -23.77
CA GLU A 93 20.36 17.51 -24.80
C GLU A 93 19.49 16.31 -25.14
N LEU A 94 20.05 15.08 -25.06
CA LEU A 94 19.31 13.85 -25.28
C LEU A 94 18.14 13.68 -24.30
N MET A 95 18.30 14.12 -23.05
CA MET A 95 17.31 13.97 -21.98
C MET A 95 16.45 15.22 -21.79
N LYS A 96 16.95 16.39 -22.19
CA LYS A 96 16.25 17.68 -22.08
C LYS A 96 15.31 17.96 -23.25
N ARG A 97 15.52 17.34 -24.41
CA ARG A 97 14.74 17.60 -25.62
C ARG A 97 13.95 16.37 -26.06
N GLY A 98 12.76 16.64 -26.61
CA GLY A 98 11.86 15.60 -27.08
C GLY A 98 10.92 15.11 -25.98
N LYS A 99 10.15 14.08 -26.31
CA LYS A 99 9.15 13.46 -25.44
C LYS A 99 9.67 12.07 -25.06
N HIS A 100 9.76 11.76 -23.78
CA HIS A 100 10.29 10.48 -23.30
C HIS A 100 9.20 9.62 -22.71
N PHE A 101 9.27 8.31 -22.95
CA PHE A 101 8.51 7.32 -22.19
C PHE A 101 9.34 6.05 -21.98
N ILE A 102 8.91 5.24 -21.02
CA ILE A 102 9.58 4.02 -20.60
C ILE A 102 8.66 2.83 -20.88
N LEU A 103 9.17 1.85 -21.61
CA LEU A 103 8.51 0.57 -21.85
C LEU A 103 9.15 -0.51 -20.99
N ILE A 104 8.35 -1.06 -20.07
CA ILE A 104 8.75 -2.16 -19.19
C ILE A 104 8.06 -3.45 -19.58
N ARG A 105 8.64 -4.57 -19.15
CA ARG A 105 8.00 -5.88 -19.22
C ARG A 105 8.44 -6.70 -18.01
N ASN A 106 7.54 -7.54 -17.52
CA ASN A 106 7.82 -8.35 -16.34
C ASN A 106 9.00 -9.32 -16.60
N PRO A 107 10.06 -9.31 -15.76
CA PRO A 107 11.21 -10.19 -15.94
C PRO A 107 10.85 -11.68 -15.94
N ILE A 108 9.75 -12.08 -15.29
CA ILE A 108 9.28 -13.48 -15.31
C ILE A 108 8.93 -13.97 -16.73
N GLU A 109 8.51 -13.05 -17.62
CA GLU A 109 8.19 -13.37 -19.02
C GLU A 109 9.40 -13.27 -19.95
N ILE A 110 10.41 -12.49 -19.56
CA ILE A 110 11.58 -12.21 -20.40
C ILE A 110 12.62 -13.31 -20.23
N LEU A 111 12.97 -13.59 -18.96
CA LEU A 111 14.10 -14.42 -18.56
C LEU A 111 14.14 -15.81 -19.23
N PRO A 112 13.04 -16.58 -19.31
CA PRO A 112 13.08 -17.93 -19.89
C PRO A 112 13.50 -17.98 -21.36
N SER A 113 13.47 -16.85 -22.07
CA SER A 113 13.80 -16.76 -23.51
C SER A 113 14.96 -15.80 -23.77
N PHE A 114 15.66 -15.33 -22.73
CA PHE A 114 16.68 -14.30 -22.86
C PHE A 114 18.03 -14.88 -23.34
N ASP A 115 18.40 -16.06 -22.84
CA ASP A 115 19.67 -16.73 -23.11
C ASP A 115 19.87 -17.18 -24.58
N GLU A 116 18.82 -17.15 -25.41
CA GLU A 116 18.88 -17.59 -26.82
C GLU A 116 19.93 -16.84 -27.65
N HIS A 117 20.28 -15.62 -27.26
CA HIS A 117 21.16 -14.73 -28.05
C HIS A 117 22.28 -14.07 -27.24
N VAL A 118 22.06 -13.81 -25.95
CA VAL A 118 23.03 -13.19 -25.04
C VAL A 118 22.86 -13.80 -23.66
N PRO A 119 23.95 -14.15 -22.94
CA PRO A 119 23.84 -14.65 -21.57
C PRO A 119 23.05 -13.68 -20.68
N SER A 120 22.06 -14.21 -19.99
CA SER A 120 21.23 -13.48 -19.04
C SER A 120 22.08 -13.03 -17.86
N SER A 121 22.02 -11.74 -17.60
CA SER A 121 22.63 -11.11 -16.44
C SER A 121 21.83 -9.88 -16.07
N PHE A 122 21.97 -9.42 -14.83
CA PHE A 122 21.30 -8.23 -14.34
C PHE A 122 21.60 -6.99 -15.21
N LEU A 123 22.87 -6.84 -15.62
CA LEU A 123 23.31 -5.76 -16.51
C LEU A 123 22.73 -5.89 -17.93
N GLU A 124 22.61 -7.11 -18.46
CA GLU A 124 22.07 -7.29 -19.81
C GLU A 124 20.57 -7.00 -19.92
N LEU A 125 19.81 -7.25 -18.84
CA LEU A 125 18.38 -6.93 -18.74
C LEU A 125 18.11 -5.42 -18.76
N GLY A 126 19.00 -4.60 -18.19
CA GLY A 126 18.88 -3.14 -18.21
C GLY A 126 17.71 -2.54 -17.42
N LEU A 127 17.12 -3.27 -16.48
CA LEU A 127 16.08 -2.73 -15.60
C LEU A 127 16.63 -1.64 -14.67
N GLY A 128 17.88 -1.79 -14.18
CA GLY A 128 18.57 -0.75 -13.40
C GLY A 128 18.79 0.53 -14.20
N ASP A 129 19.09 0.40 -15.49
CA ASP A 129 19.23 1.55 -16.39
C ASP A 129 17.89 2.27 -16.60
N LEU A 130 16.78 1.53 -16.73
CA LEU A 130 15.45 2.12 -16.82
C LEU A 130 15.06 2.90 -15.55
N VAL A 131 15.38 2.35 -14.37
CA VAL A 131 15.18 3.05 -13.09
C VAL A 131 15.99 4.33 -13.02
N SER A 132 17.25 4.29 -13.47
CA SER A 132 18.13 5.46 -13.52
C SER A 132 17.57 6.54 -14.45
N LEU A 133 17.12 6.14 -15.66
CA LEU A 133 16.47 7.03 -16.62
C LEU A 133 15.17 7.65 -16.07
N TYR A 134 14.33 6.85 -15.40
CA TYR A 134 13.11 7.35 -14.77
C TYR A 134 13.42 8.44 -13.74
N SER A 135 14.41 8.19 -12.87
CA SER A 135 14.84 9.14 -11.86
C SER A 135 15.39 10.43 -12.47
N GLU A 136 16.24 10.31 -13.49
CA GLU A 136 16.81 11.45 -14.19
C GLU A 136 15.75 12.33 -14.87
N LEU A 137 14.84 11.72 -15.64
CA LEU A 137 13.74 12.43 -16.31
C LEU A 137 12.77 13.07 -15.30
N SER A 138 12.47 12.38 -14.21
CA SER A 138 11.61 12.92 -13.14
C SER A 138 12.22 14.14 -12.46
N ARG A 139 13.56 14.22 -12.36
CA ARG A 139 14.25 15.40 -11.82
C ARG A 139 14.22 16.60 -12.79
N LEU A 140 14.15 16.35 -14.10
CA LEU A 140 14.12 17.39 -15.13
C LEU A 140 12.73 18.03 -15.31
N GLY A 141 11.67 17.43 -14.77
CA GLY A 141 10.32 17.97 -14.88
C GLY A 141 9.22 16.97 -14.52
N LYS A 142 8.26 16.77 -15.43
CA LYS A 142 7.21 15.77 -15.24
C LYS A 142 7.81 14.36 -15.40
N PRO A 143 7.53 13.42 -14.48
CA PRO A 143 7.94 12.03 -14.64
C PRO A 143 7.51 11.46 -16.00
N PRO A 144 8.36 10.68 -16.68
CA PRO A 144 8.02 10.13 -17.98
C PRO A 144 6.90 9.09 -17.83
N PRO A 145 5.99 8.97 -18.82
CA PRO A 145 5.01 7.89 -18.84
C PRO A 145 5.70 6.53 -18.81
N VAL A 146 5.16 5.61 -18.02
CA VAL A 146 5.62 4.21 -17.98
C VAL A 146 4.52 3.33 -18.54
N ILE A 147 4.88 2.45 -19.48
CA ILE A 147 3.96 1.50 -20.11
C ILE A 147 4.46 0.09 -19.91
N ASP A 148 3.54 -0.79 -19.54
CA ASP A 148 3.81 -2.21 -19.45
C ASP A 148 3.44 -2.94 -20.74
N ALA A 149 4.35 -3.78 -21.22
CA ALA A 149 4.12 -4.63 -22.38
C ALA A 149 2.90 -5.56 -22.21
N ALA A 150 2.52 -5.94 -20.99
CA ALA A 150 1.33 -6.72 -20.73
C ALA A 150 0.04 -5.95 -21.08
N ASP A 151 0.00 -4.64 -20.83
CA ASP A 151 -1.15 -3.79 -21.16
C ASP A 151 -1.27 -3.64 -22.68
N LEU A 152 -0.14 -3.41 -23.37
CA LEU A 152 -0.08 -3.36 -24.84
C LEU A 152 -0.57 -4.63 -25.52
N ARG A 153 -0.45 -5.79 -24.86
CA ARG A 153 -0.93 -7.07 -25.41
C ARG A 153 -2.38 -7.36 -25.06
N THR A 154 -2.86 -6.85 -23.94
CA THR A 154 -4.21 -7.12 -23.42
C THR A 154 -5.22 -6.18 -24.07
N ASP A 155 -4.90 -4.87 -24.10
CA ASP A 155 -5.70 -3.84 -24.73
C ASP A 155 -4.76 -2.82 -25.43
N PRO A 156 -4.29 -3.15 -26.65
CA PRO A 156 -3.35 -2.31 -27.37
C PRO A 156 -3.94 -0.92 -27.68
N GLU A 157 -5.23 -0.84 -27.97
CA GLU A 157 -5.90 0.41 -28.36
C GLU A 157 -5.98 1.38 -27.18
N ALA A 158 -6.49 0.95 -26.03
CA ALA A 158 -6.54 1.79 -24.84
C ALA A 158 -5.14 2.22 -24.38
N THR A 159 -4.18 1.30 -24.43
CA THR A 159 -2.80 1.57 -24.02
C THR A 159 -2.12 2.61 -24.93
N LEU A 160 -2.24 2.46 -26.25
CA LEU A 160 -1.66 3.40 -27.21
C LEU A 160 -2.38 4.76 -27.19
N HIS A 161 -3.70 4.78 -26.99
CA HIS A 161 -4.44 6.01 -26.80
C HIS A 161 -3.94 6.78 -25.57
N GLY A 162 -3.78 6.08 -24.43
CA GLY A 162 -3.23 6.67 -23.21
C GLY A 162 -1.79 7.17 -23.38
N LEU A 163 -0.93 6.42 -24.09
CA LEU A 163 0.42 6.86 -24.43
C LEU A 163 0.40 8.15 -25.25
N CYS A 164 -0.42 8.18 -26.31
CA CYS A 164 -0.52 9.33 -27.20
C CYS A 164 -0.97 10.58 -26.45
N GLU A 165 -1.96 10.43 -25.55
CA GLU A 165 -2.41 11.51 -24.66
C GLU A 165 -1.29 12.01 -23.75
N ASP A 166 -0.55 11.11 -23.09
CA ASP A 166 0.58 11.48 -22.22
C ASP A 166 1.70 12.19 -22.97
N LEU A 167 1.96 11.77 -24.21
CA LEU A 167 2.93 12.40 -25.10
C LEU A 167 2.36 13.70 -25.74
N GLY A 168 1.06 13.97 -25.64
CA GLY A 168 0.42 15.10 -26.29
C GLY A 168 0.45 15.02 -27.82
N ILE A 169 0.24 13.83 -28.38
CA ILE A 169 0.14 13.56 -29.83
C ILE A 169 -1.21 12.90 -30.15
N PRO A 170 -1.77 13.05 -31.37
CA PRO A 170 -3.02 12.39 -31.72
C PRO A 170 -2.81 10.88 -31.90
N PHE A 171 -3.71 10.06 -31.35
CA PHE A 171 -3.77 8.63 -31.64
C PHE A 171 -4.18 8.37 -33.10
N GLN A 172 -3.59 7.38 -33.75
CA GLN A 172 -4.00 6.91 -35.08
C GLN A 172 -4.27 5.41 -35.02
N SER A 173 -5.43 4.95 -35.51
CA SER A 173 -5.81 3.54 -35.49
C SER A 173 -4.90 2.64 -36.34
N THR A 174 -4.16 3.21 -37.29
CA THR A 174 -3.13 2.51 -38.07
C THR A 174 -2.01 1.94 -37.19
N MET A 175 -1.79 2.52 -36.01
CA MET A 175 -0.80 2.04 -35.03
C MET A 175 -1.09 0.62 -34.51
N LEU A 176 -2.28 0.06 -34.74
CA LEU A 176 -2.69 -1.24 -34.22
C LEU A 176 -2.27 -2.43 -35.10
N LYS A 177 -1.93 -2.18 -36.37
CA LYS A 177 -1.64 -3.24 -37.35
C LYS A 177 -0.51 -2.84 -38.28
N TRP A 178 0.35 -3.79 -38.62
CA TRP A 178 1.44 -3.62 -39.58
C TRP A 178 1.53 -4.84 -40.50
N GLU A 179 2.23 -4.68 -41.62
CA GLU A 179 2.52 -5.79 -42.51
C GLU A 179 3.64 -6.67 -41.94
N ALA A 180 3.51 -7.99 -42.12
CA ALA A 180 4.56 -8.94 -41.79
C ALA A 180 5.83 -8.71 -42.64
N GLY A 181 6.95 -9.29 -42.22
CA GLY A 181 8.25 -9.24 -42.90
C GLY A 181 9.19 -8.14 -42.41
N ALA A 182 10.43 -8.23 -42.87
CA ALA A 182 11.49 -7.27 -42.55
C ALA A 182 11.17 -5.87 -43.09
N LYS A 183 11.65 -4.85 -42.38
CA LYS A 183 11.38 -3.45 -42.70
C LYS A 183 12.68 -2.72 -43.07
N PRO A 184 12.64 -1.72 -43.96
CA PRO A 184 13.84 -0.95 -44.34
C PRO A 184 14.50 -0.23 -43.17
N TYR A 185 13.74 0.04 -42.10
CA TYR A 185 14.20 0.71 -40.88
C TYR A 185 14.62 -0.28 -39.77
N ASP A 186 14.64 -1.59 -40.05
CA ASP A 186 15.18 -2.58 -39.12
C ASP A 186 16.70 -2.42 -38.99
N GLY A 187 17.23 -2.48 -37.77
CA GLY A 187 18.68 -2.45 -37.54
C GLY A 187 19.41 -3.69 -38.07
N ILE A 188 20.74 -3.58 -38.22
CA ILE A 188 21.63 -4.65 -38.73
C ILE A 188 21.51 -5.95 -37.91
N TRP A 189 21.09 -5.86 -36.65
CA TRP A 189 20.88 -6.98 -35.74
C TRP A 189 19.54 -7.72 -35.94
N ALA A 190 18.65 -7.24 -36.80
CA ALA A 190 17.32 -7.83 -37.01
C ALA A 190 17.33 -9.35 -37.29
N PRO A 191 18.28 -9.92 -38.08
CA PRO A 191 18.34 -11.36 -38.30
C PRO A 191 18.50 -12.20 -37.02
N TRP A 192 19.00 -11.61 -35.93
CA TRP A 192 19.18 -12.30 -34.65
C TRP A 192 17.99 -12.15 -33.70
N TRP A 193 17.21 -11.07 -33.81
CA TRP A 193 16.22 -10.74 -32.77
C TRP A 193 14.77 -10.67 -33.29
N TYR A 194 14.57 -10.43 -34.59
CA TYR A 194 13.28 -9.94 -35.11
C TYR A 194 12.43 -11.03 -35.78
N GLU A 195 12.85 -12.29 -35.71
CA GLU A 195 12.11 -13.41 -36.30
C GLU A 195 10.63 -13.44 -35.86
N SER A 196 10.35 -13.23 -34.57
CA SER A 196 8.96 -13.23 -34.08
C SER A 196 8.15 -12.04 -34.57
N ILE A 197 8.74 -10.84 -34.69
CA ILE A 197 7.99 -9.66 -35.14
C ILE A 197 7.74 -9.71 -36.64
N HIS A 198 8.69 -10.25 -37.43
CA HIS A 198 8.52 -10.44 -38.86
C HIS A 198 7.37 -11.39 -39.21
N LYS A 199 6.93 -12.24 -38.28
CA LYS A 199 5.75 -13.12 -38.44
C LYS A 199 4.44 -12.49 -37.93
N SER A 200 4.50 -11.33 -37.28
CA SER A 200 3.35 -10.68 -36.65
C SER A 200 2.77 -9.59 -37.53
N THR A 201 1.48 -9.28 -37.32
CA THR A 201 0.78 -8.16 -37.97
C THR A 201 0.09 -7.23 -36.98
N CYS A 202 0.15 -7.52 -35.69
CA CYS A 202 -0.40 -6.72 -34.60
C CYS A 202 0.22 -7.17 -33.25
N PHE A 203 -0.19 -6.53 -32.15
CA PHE A 203 0.15 -6.97 -30.80
C PHE A 203 -0.57 -8.28 -30.46
N THR A 204 0.21 -9.32 -30.14
CA THR A 204 -0.34 -10.65 -29.80
C THR A 204 -0.70 -10.74 -28.31
N PRO A 205 -1.90 -11.23 -27.95
CA PRO A 205 -2.31 -11.43 -26.56
C PRO A 205 -1.33 -12.24 -25.71
N PRO A 206 -1.30 -12.05 -24.38
CA PRO A 206 -0.58 -12.91 -23.45
C PRO A 206 -1.02 -14.37 -23.54
N ARG A 207 -0.09 -15.28 -23.25
CA ARG A 207 -0.47 -16.69 -23.05
C ARG A 207 -1.39 -16.76 -21.84
N LYS A 208 -2.48 -17.53 -21.93
CA LYS A 208 -3.42 -17.69 -20.82
C LYS A 208 -2.77 -18.27 -19.57
N TYR A 209 -1.83 -19.20 -19.74
CA TYR A 209 -1.07 -19.82 -18.66
C TYR A 209 0.44 -19.68 -18.91
N PRO A 210 1.22 -19.32 -17.88
CA PRO A 210 2.67 -19.23 -18.00
C PRO A 210 3.30 -20.63 -18.11
N LEU A 211 4.51 -20.67 -18.67
CA LEU A 211 5.36 -21.86 -18.55
C LEU A 211 6.00 -21.89 -17.15
N PRO A 212 6.43 -23.07 -16.66
CA PRO A 212 7.24 -23.16 -15.46
C PRO A 212 8.48 -22.27 -15.55
N PHE A 213 8.72 -21.47 -14.52
CA PHE A 213 9.89 -20.60 -14.48
C PHE A 213 11.15 -21.44 -14.17
N PRO A 214 12.25 -21.32 -14.94
CA PRO A 214 13.48 -22.05 -14.66
C PRO A 214 14.10 -21.64 -13.33
N LEU A 215 14.29 -22.58 -12.40
CA LEU A 215 14.88 -22.29 -11.07
C LEU A 215 16.31 -21.72 -11.18
N SER A 216 17.05 -22.07 -12.23
CA SER A 216 18.38 -21.53 -12.50
C SER A 216 18.41 -20.01 -12.72
N LEU A 217 17.26 -19.39 -13.03
CA LEU A 217 17.12 -17.95 -13.25
C LEU A 217 16.49 -17.22 -12.05
N TYR A 218 16.24 -17.92 -10.94
CA TYR A 218 15.50 -17.38 -9.81
C TYR A 218 16.25 -16.24 -9.11
N GLU A 219 17.56 -16.38 -8.89
CA GLU A 219 18.38 -15.30 -8.31
C GLU A 219 18.34 -14.03 -9.18
N LEU A 220 18.39 -14.18 -10.51
CA LEU A 220 18.31 -13.05 -11.43
C LEU A 220 16.91 -12.43 -11.42
N LEU A 221 15.84 -13.22 -11.27
CA LEU A 221 14.48 -12.73 -11.08
C LEU A 221 14.37 -11.91 -9.80
N GLU A 222 14.92 -12.39 -8.68
CA GLU A 222 14.89 -11.67 -7.39
C GLU A 222 15.61 -10.32 -7.45
N GLN A 223 16.74 -10.24 -8.14
CA GLN A 223 17.45 -8.96 -8.36
C GLN A 223 16.65 -7.99 -9.24
N SER A 224 15.89 -8.52 -10.21
CA SER A 224 15.24 -7.74 -11.27
C SER A 224 13.83 -7.26 -10.93
N LEU A 225 13.06 -8.11 -10.25
CA LEU A 225 11.64 -7.90 -10.01
C LEU A 225 11.32 -6.64 -9.18
N PRO A 226 12.10 -6.26 -8.14
CA PRO A 226 11.87 -5.02 -7.41
C PRO A 226 11.93 -3.77 -8.30
N LEU A 227 12.88 -3.72 -9.25
CA LEU A 227 13.05 -2.58 -10.17
C LEU A 227 11.88 -2.48 -11.15
N TYR A 228 11.44 -3.61 -11.69
CA TYR A 228 10.23 -3.68 -12.51
C TYR A 228 9.00 -3.21 -11.71
N ASN A 229 8.80 -3.71 -10.48
CA ASN A 229 7.65 -3.35 -9.66
C ASN A 229 7.63 -1.85 -9.32
N MET A 230 8.80 -1.25 -9.07
CA MET A 230 8.93 0.18 -8.86
C MET A 230 8.45 0.97 -10.08
N LEU A 231 8.95 0.65 -11.28
CA LEU A 231 8.52 1.30 -12.53
C LEU A 231 7.03 1.03 -12.83
N ARG A 232 6.55 -0.21 -12.61
CA ARG A 232 5.15 -0.60 -12.81
C ARG A 232 4.21 0.21 -11.94
N SER A 233 4.62 0.60 -10.73
CA SER A 233 3.81 1.44 -9.84
C SER A 233 3.47 2.82 -10.42
N HIS A 234 4.29 3.29 -11.37
CA HIS A 234 4.13 4.55 -12.11
C HIS A 234 3.43 4.41 -13.47
N SER A 235 3.05 3.19 -13.87
CA SER A 235 2.29 2.98 -15.10
C SER A 235 0.85 3.48 -14.98
N ARG A 236 0.25 3.85 -16.11
CA ARG A 236 -1.17 4.26 -16.15
C ARG A 236 -2.05 3.15 -15.59
N ARG A 237 -2.91 3.51 -14.64
CA ARG A 237 -3.93 2.61 -14.08
C ARG A 237 -5.23 2.81 -14.83
N THR A 238 -5.92 1.72 -15.13
CA THR A 238 -7.25 1.74 -15.77
C THR A 238 -8.35 2.27 -14.84
N LEU A 239 -8.13 2.23 -13.53
CA LEU A 239 -9.07 2.72 -12.52
C LEU A 239 -8.45 3.87 -11.71
N PRO A 240 -9.22 4.93 -11.41
CA PRO A 240 -8.76 6.01 -10.55
C PRO A 240 -8.47 5.48 -9.14
N LEU A 241 -7.39 6.00 -8.54
CA LEU A 241 -7.08 5.70 -7.15
C LEU A 241 -8.18 6.22 -6.22
N PRO A 242 -8.61 5.43 -5.22
CA PRO A 242 -9.50 5.94 -4.19
C PRO A 242 -8.82 7.09 -3.45
N LYS A 243 -9.58 8.16 -3.19
CA LYS A 243 -9.07 9.33 -2.46
C LYS A 243 -8.76 8.95 -1.02
N ILE A 244 -7.54 9.25 -0.57
CA ILE A 244 -7.16 9.10 0.84
C ILE A 244 -7.96 10.13 1.65
N PRO A 245 -8.70 9.71 2.71
CA PRO A 245 -9.55 10.63 3.48
C PRO A 245 -8.81 11.84 4.05
N ILE A 246 -7.57 11.62 4.52
CA ILE A 246 -6.68 12.66 5.04
C ILE A 246 -5.43 12.72 4.16
N PRO A 247 -5.24 13.77 3.34
CA PRO A 247 -4.11 13.87 2.41
C PRO A 247 -2.73 13.73 3.07
N ALA A 248 -2.58 14.18 4.32
CA ALA A 248 -1.32 14.03 5.07
C ALA A 248 -0.89 12.56 5.28
N ASN A 249 -1.81 11.60 5.13
CA ASN A 249 -1.51 10.17 5.25
C ASN A 249 -1.01 9.54 3.92
N GLU A 250 -0.88 10.30 2.83
CA GLU A 250 -0.41 9.79 1.53
C GLU A 250 1.05 9.32 1.58
N LYS A 251 1.90 10.05 2.31
CA LYS A 251 3.34 9.76 2.44
C LYS A 251 3.72 9.49 3.89
N LEU A 252 3.07 8.49 4.50
CA LEU A 252 3.43 8.02 5.84
C LEU A 252 4.46 6.89 5.79
N LEU A 253 5.22 6.79 6.89
CA LEU A 253 6.08 5.66 7.21
C LEU A 253 5.41 4.77 8.27
N ALA A 254 5.49 3.46 8.10
CA ALA A 254 5.00 2.47 9.05
C ALA A 254 6.12 1.47 9.39
N TRP A 255 6.17 1.03 10.63
CA TRP A 255 7.11 0.00 11.06
C TRP A 255 6.55 -1.38 10.74
N VAL A 256 7.33 -2.27 10.14
CA VAL A 256 6.97 -3.68 9.91
C VAL A 256 8.18 -4.57 10.14
N GLY A 257 8.08 -5.47 11.12
CA GLY A 257 9.19 -6.33 11.53
C GLY A 257 10.26 -5.52 12.25
N ASP A 258 11.33 -5.20 11.54
CA ASP A 258 12.51 -4.46 11.96
C ASP A 258 12.80 -3.23 11.08
N GLU A 259 11.90 -2.91 10.14
CA GLU A 259 12.10 -1.84 9.16
C GLU A 259 11.03 -0.74 9.26
N LEU A 260 11.45 0.49 8.97
CA LEU A 260 10.55 1.64 8.77
C LEU A 260 10.33 1.84 7.26
N LEU A 261 9.10 1.61 6.79
CA LEU A 261 8.78 1.49 5.37
C LEU A 261 7.73 2.53 4.92
N PRO A 262 7.82 3.06 3.69
CA PRO A 262 6.73 3.84 3.09
C PRO A 262 5.42 3.06 3.02
N ARG A 263 4.28 3.77 3.08
CA ARG A 263 2.92 3.21 3.02
C ARG A 263 2.73 2.07 2.01
N GLU A 264 3.21 2.25 0.77
CA GLU A 264 3.04 1.26 -0.31
C GLU A 264 3.95 0.03 -0.19
N SER A 265 5.01 0.12 0.63
CA SER A 265 5.97 -0.95 0.88
C SER A 265 5.72 -1.67 2.21
N ALA A 266 4.99 -1.05 3.14
CA ALA A 266 4.65 -1.63 4.44
C ALA A 266 3.71 -2.84 4.29
N LYS A 267 4.29 -4.03 4.14
CA LYS A 267 3.60 -5.30 3.84
C LYS A 267 4.15 -6.42 4.71
N VAL A 268 3.28 -7.35 5.08
CA VAL A 268 3.68 -8.64 5.65
C VAL A 268 3.74 -9.72 4.58
N SER A 269 4.53 -10.77 4.82
CA SER A 269 4.57 -11.93 3.94
C SER A 269 3.21 -12.62 3.88
N VAL A 270 2.84 -13.18 2.73
CA VAL A 270 1.68 -14.09 2.62
C VAL A 270 1.84 -15.35 3.48
N PHE A 271 3.07 -15.63 3.94
CA PHE A 271 3.36 -16.70 4.89
C PHE A 271 3.26 -16.27 6.36
N ASP A 272 2.89 -15.02 6.66
CA ASP A 272 2.64 -14.57 8.02
C ASP A 272 1.39 -15.23 8.62
N SER A 273 1.47 -15.59 9.90
CA SER A 273 0.37 -16.12 10.70
C SER A 273 -0.92 -15.29 10.60
N VAL A 274 -0.80 -13.96 10.53
CA VAL A 274 -1.97 -13.08 10.42
C VAL A 274 -2.71 -13.26 9.09
N VAL A 275 -1.98 -13.54 8.00
CA VAL A 275 -2.57 -13.74 6.66
C VAL A 275 -3.19 -15.13 6.55
N GLN A 276 -2.52 -16.16 7.07
CA GLN A 276 -2.99 -17.54 6.95
C GLN A 276 -4.18 -17.87 7.88
N GLY A 277 -4.31 -17.19 9.03
CA GLY A 277 -5.33 -17.53 10.02
C GLY A 277 -5.68 -16.46 11.04
N GLY A 278 -5.30 -15.19 10.83
CA GLY A 278 -5.62 -14.09 11.75
C GLY A 278 -4.90 -14.17 13.11
N ASP A 279 -3.84 -14.97 13.22
CA ASP A 279 -3.07 -15.23 14.45
C ASP A 279 -2.13 -14.06 14.80
N ALA A 280 -2.74 -13.03 15.40
CA ALA A 280 -2.11 -11.79 15.85
C ALA A 280 -2.91 -11.15 16.99
N VAL A 281 -2.21 -10.36 17.81
CA VAL A 281 -2.78 -9.45 18.82
C VAL A 281 -2.54 -8.01 18.41
N TRP A 282 -3.34 -7.07 18.92
CA TRP A 282 -3.20 -5.66 18.54
C TRP A 282 -3.60 -4.72 19.66
N GLU A 283 -3.25 -3.45 19.51
CA GLU A 283 -3.67 -2.34 20.36
C GLU A 283 -4.00 -1.10 19.53
N GLY A 284 -4.93 -0.31 20.04
CA GLY A 284 -5.25 1.02 19.51
C GLY A 284 -4.71 2.06 20.48
N LEU A 285 -3.68 2.80 20.09
CA LEU A 285 -3.06 3.86 20.88
C LEU A 285 -3.44 5.22 20.34
N ARG A 286 -3.33 6.25 21.19
CA ARG A 286 -3.60 7.63 20.76
C ARG A 286 -2.59 8.61 21.33
N VAL A 287 -2.20 9.53 20.45
CA VAL A 287 -1.28 10.62 20.76
C VAL A 287 -2.07 11.90 21.00
N TYR A 288 -1.82 12.53 22.15
CA TYR A 288 -2.32 13.85 22.51
C TYR A 288 -1.14 14.71 22.98
N THR A 289 -0.95 15.87 22.37
CA THR A 289 0.02 16.89 22.83
C THR A 289 1.39 16.32 23.22
N GLY A 290 1.97 15.51 22.34
CA GLY A 290 3.30 14.91 22.50
C GLY A 290 3.36 13.69 23.41
N LYS A 291 2.23 13.16 23.90
CA LYS A 291 2.15 12.02 24.81
C LYS A 291 1.26 10.92 24.25
N ILE A 292 1.59 9.67 24.57
CA ILE A 292 0.73 8.51 24.29
C ILE A 292 -0.07 8.18 25.56
N LEU A 293 -1.39 8.36 25.49
CA LEU A 293 -2.27 8.15 26.65
C LEU A 293 -2.32 6.67 27.04
N LYS A 294 -2.15 6.39 28.34
CA LYS A 294 -2.27 5.04 28.94
C LYS A 294 -1.44 3.97 28.21
N LEU A 295 -0.28 4.35 27.65
CA LEU A 295 0.59 3.45 26.87
C LEU A 295 0.97 2.19 27.64
N GLU A 296 1.35 2.33 28.91
CA GLU A 296 1.79 1.18 29.71
C GLU A 296 0.66 0.16 29.93
N ASP A 297 -0.58 0.62 30.16
CA ASP A 297 -1.77 -0.24 30.29
C ASP A 297 -2.11 -0.96 28.97
N HIS A 298 -1.94 -0.25 27.84
CA HIS A 298 -2.11 -0.87 26.52
C HIS A 298 -1.07 -1.96 26.28
N LEU A 299 0.19 -1.72 26.65
CA LEU A 299 1.25 -2.71 26.50
C LEU A 299 1.03 -3.91 27.44
N ASP A 300 0.59 -3.71 28.68
CA ASP A 300 0.20 -4.80 29.58
C ASP A 300 -0.81 -5.74 28.90
N ARG A 301 -1.89 -5.18 28.33
CA ARG A 301 -2.91 -5.96 27.64
C ARG A 301 -2.41 -6.65 26.37
N LEU A 302 -1.50 -6.01 25.62
CA LEU A 302 -0.82 -6.63 24.46
C LEU A 302 -0.04 -7.88 24.91
N PHE A 303 0.74 -7.77 25.99
CA PHE A 303 1.52 -8.89 26.55
C PHE A 303 0.60 -9.99 27.11
N ASP A 304 -0.46 -9.64 27.82
CA ASP A 304 -1.44 -10.62 28.32
C ASP A 304 -2.12 -11.37 27.17
N SER A 305 -2.51 -10.66 26.11
CA SER A 305 -3.11 -11.27 24.91
C SER A 305 -2.12 -12.19 24.19
N ALA A 306 -0.87 -11.75 24.01
CA ALA A 306 0.18 -12.55 23.39
C ALA A 306 0.49 -13.81 24.22
N LYS A 307 0.51 -13.69 25.55
CA LYS A 307 0.69 -14.81 26.49
C LYS A 307 -0.48 -15.79 26.42
N ALA A 308 -1.72 -15.30 26.37
CA ALA A 308 -2.91 -16.13 26.23
C ALA A 308 -2.91 -16.95 24.92
N LEU A 309 -2.36 -16.38 23.83
CA LEU A 309 -2.15 -17.09 22.57
C LEU A 309 -0.83 -17.87 22.51
N ALA A 310 -0.09 -17.97 23.62
CA ALA A 310 1.19 -18.67 23.72
C ALA A 310 2.22 -18.22 22.66
N PHE A 311 2.33 -16.90 22.42
CA PHE A 311 3.37 -16.37 21.55
C PHE A 311 4.74 -16.62 22.18
N SER A 312 5.70 -17.06 21.35
CA SER A 312 7.11 -17.15 21.70
C SER A 312 7.88 -15.98 21.07
N SER A 313 9.00 -15.59 21.68
CA SER A 313 9.86 -14.52 21.14
C SER A 313 9.12 -13.19 20.95
N VAL A 314 8.26 -12.84 21.92
CA VAL A 314 7.59 -11.53 21.98
C VAL A 314 8.67 -10.47 22.26
N PRO A 315 8.74 -9.37 21.47
CA PRO A 315 9.66 -8.27 21.73
C PRO A 315 9.46 -7.69 23.12
N THR A 316 10.53 -7.21 23.73
CA THR A 316 10.48 -6.55 25.04
C THR A 316 9.66 -5.26 24.95
N ARG A 317 9.17 -4.81 26.11
CA ARG A 317 8.42 -3.55 26.23
C ARG A 317 9.18 -2.36 25.64
N GLU A 318 10.48 -2.29 25.89
CA GLU A 318 11.33 -1.19 25.42
C GLU A 318 11.56 -1.24 23.91
N GLU A 319 11.71 -2.43 23.30
CA GLU A 319 11.78 -2.58 21.84
C GLU A 319 10.48 -2.12 21.16
N ILE A 320 9.32 -2.46 21.74
CA ILE A 320 8.03 -2.01 21.21
C ILE A 320 7.90 -0.48 21.31
N LYS A 321 8.28 0.10 22.46
CA LYS A 321 8.25 1.56 22.65
C LYS A 321 9.20 2.28 21.69
N ASP A 322 10.41 1.78 21.51
CA ASP A 322 11.39 2.32 20.58
C ASP A 322 10.86 2.32 19.13
N ALA A 323 10.27 1.21 18.68
CA ALA A 323 9.63 1.14 17.36
C ALA A 323 8.49 2.17 17.22
N ILE A 324 7.63 2.31 18.24
CA ILE A 324 6.55 3.30 18.26
C ILE A 324 7.13 4.72 18.14
N PHE A 325 8.10 5.08 18.99
CA PHE A 325 8.66 6.42 19.02
C PHE A 325 9.41 6.76 17.74
N LYS A 326 10.27 5.88 17.23
CA LYS A 326 10.97 6.06 15.95
C LYS A 326 9.99 6.30 14.80
N THR A 327 8.89 5.54 14.76
CA THR A 327 7.86 5.70 13.73
C THR A 327 7.16 7.05 13.83
N LEU A 328 6.75 7.47 15.03
CA LEU A 328 6.10 8.78 15.23
C LEU A 328 7.03 9.96 14.92
N ILE A 329 8.26 9.92 15.42
CA ILE A 329 9.27 10.97 15.21
C ILE A 329 9.58 11.12 13.72
N SER A 330 9.77 9.99 13.00
CA SER A 330 10.08 10.02 11.56
C SER A 330 8.94 10.57 10.71
N ASN A 331 7.69 10.50 11.20
CA ASN A 331 6.52 11.10 10.56
C ASN A 331 6.20 12.51 11.06
N GLY A 332 6.90 13.04 12.07
CA GLY A 332 6.55 14.31 12.71
C GLY A 332 5.19 14.28 13.44
N MET A 333 4.78 13.12 13.93
CA MET A 333 3.45 12.85 14.49
C MET A 333 3.46 13.02 16.01
N PHE A 334 3.07 14.20 16.49
CA PHE A 334 3.08 14.55 17.92
C PHE A 334 1.70 14.85 18.50
N ASP A 335 0.63 14.83 17.72
CA ASP A 335 -0.74 15.06 18.22
C ASP A 335 -1.75 14.44 17.25
N ASN A 336 -3.03 14.30 17.62
CA ASN A 336 -4.12 13.87 16.72
C ASN A 336 -3.81 12.63 15.86
N VAL A 337 -3.08 11.67 16.46
CA VAL A 337 -2.63 10.45 15.78
C VAL A 337 -3.20 9.23 16.48
N HIS A 338 -3.73 8.31 15.67
CA HIS A 338 -4.08 6.97 16.11
C HIS A 338 -3.03 5.99 15.60
N ILE A 339 -2.59 5.09 16.49
CA ILE A 339 -1.64 4.03 16.15
C ILE A 339 -2.36 2.70 16.25
N ARG A 340 -2.42 1.96 15.14
CA ARG A 340 -2.72 0.53 15.17
C ARG A 340 -1.42 -0.23 15.39
N LEU A 341 -1.17 -0.62 16.64
CA LEU A 341 -0.07 -1.48 17.03
C LEU A 341 -0.51 -2.93 16.83
N THR A 342 0.23 -3.74 16.09
CA THR A 342 -0.12 -5.15 15.88
C THR A 342 1.12 -6.00 16.08
N LEU A 343 0.97 -7.13 16.77
CA LEU A 343 2.00 -8.15 16.91
C LEU A 343 1.45 -9.45 16.33
N THR A 344 2.01 -9.90 15.23
CA THR A 344 1.69 -11.22 14.66
C THR A 344 2.62 -12.27 15.28
N ARG A 345 2.21 -13.54 15.27
CA ARG A 345 3.14 -14.64 15.61
C ARG A 345 4.29 -14.76 14.59
N GLY A 346 4.19 -14.04 13.47
CA GLY A 346 5.24 -13.87 12.48
C GLY A 346 5.10 -14.76 11.25
N LYS A 347 6.11 -14.64 10.39
CA LYS A 347 6.29 -15.47 9.20
C LYS A 347 6.46 -16.94 9.58
N LYS A 348 5.84 -17.82 8.79
CA LYS A 348 6.03 -19.27 8.88
C LYS A 348 7.03 -19.77 7.84
N VAL A 349 7.75 -20.84 8.17
CA VAL A 349 8.61 -21.56 7.21
C VAL A 349 7.82 -22.30 6.13
N SER A 350 6.57 -22.66 6.43
CA SER A 350 5.63 -23.29 5.49
C SER A 350 4.19 -23.00 5.89
N SER A 351 3.25 -23.17 4.96
CA SER A 351 1.82 -23.05 5.26
C SER A 351 1.36 -24.17 6.18
N GLY A 352 0.58 -23.83 7.22
CA GLY A 352 0.03 -24.82 8.15
C GLY A 352 -0.53 -24.20 9.42
N MET A 353 -1.34 -24.95 10.16
CA MET A 353 -2.01 -24.44 11.37
C MET A 353 -1.12 -24.42 12.62
N THR A 354 -0.10 -25.27 12.70
CA THR A 354 0.71 -25.40 13.92
C THR A 354 1.62 -24.17 14.15
N PRO A 355 1.62 -23.58 15.37
CA PRO A 355 2.54 -22.50 15.75
C PRO A 355 4.03 -22.89 15.66
N ALA A 356 4.35 -24.19 15.63
CA ALA A 356 5.73 -24.67 15.50
C ALA A 356 6.40 -24.27 14.17
N LEU A 357 5.64 -23.80 13.19
CA LEU A 357 6.17 -23.30 11.91
C LEU A 357 6.64 -21.84 11.99
N ASN A 358 6.34 -21.12 13.09
CA ASN A 358 6.72 -19.72 13.30
C ASN A 358 8.16 -19.63 13.85
N LEU A 359 9.14 -19.86 12.98
CA LEU A 359 10.56 -19.90 13.36
C LEU A 359 11.31 -18.57 13.13
N TYR A 360 10.67 -17.56 12.55
CA TYR A 360 11.28 -16.26 12.26
C TYR A 360 11.08 -15.21 13.37
N GLY A 361 10.40 -15.57 14.46
CA GLY A 361 10.01 -14.64 15.53
C GLY A 361 8.73 -13.84 15.19
N CYS A 362 8.24 -13.07 16.15
CA CYS A 362 7.05 -12.24 15.98
C CYS A 362 7.30 -11.09 15.00
N THR A 363 6.25 -10.64 14.29
CA THR A 363 6.32 -9.45 13.44
C THR A 363 5.56 -8.30 14.09
N LEU A 364 6.30 -7.27 14.54
CA LEU A 364 5.75 -6.05 15.09
C LEU A 364 5.34 -5.09 13.95
N ILE A 365 4.16 -4.51 14.05
CA ILE A 365 3.64 -3.53 13.09
C ILE A 365 3.20 -2.29 13.86
N VAL A 366 3.74 -1.14 13.47
CA VAL A 366 3.31 0.18 13.99
C VAL A 366 2.75 0.97 12.81
N LEU A 367 1.43 1.11 12.76
CA LEU A 367 0.72 1.90 11.74
C LEU A 367 0.11 3.16 12.39
N PRO A 368 0.81 4.30 12.37
CA PRO A 368 0.24 5.57 12.77
C PRO A 368 -0.47 6.25 11.59
N GLU A 369 -1.59 6.91 11.87
CA GLU A 369 -2.28 7.79 10.92
C GLU A 369 -2.72 9.06 11.65
N TRP A 370 -2.63 10.22 10.99
CA TRP A 370 -3.39 11.40 11.41
C TRP A 370 -4.85 11.00 11.37
N LYS A 371 -5.55 11.14 12.51
CA LYS A 371 -6.89 10.60 12.67
C LYS A 371 -7.67 11.35 13.76
N PRO A 372 -8.58 12.27 13.40
CA PRO A 372 -9.47 12.89 14.37
C PRO A 372 -10.42 11.85 14.99
N PRO A 373 -11.12 12.19 16.10
CA PRO A 373 -12.17 11.33 16.65
C PRO A 373 -13.16 10.89 15.56
N VAL A 374 -13.53 9.61 15.58
CA VAL A 374 -14.39 9.02 14.53
C VAL A 374 -15.84 9.50 14.63
N TYR A 375 -16.28 9.87 15.84
CA TYR A 375 -17.65 10.27 16.12
C TYR A 375 -17.74 11.73 16.56
N ASP A 376 -18.88 12.36 16.27
CA ASP A 376 -19.23 13.68 16.78
C ASP A 376 -19.67 13.56 18.25
N ASN A 377 -18.70 13.75 19.15
CA ASN A 377 -18.93 13.66 20.59
C ASN A 377 -19.86 14.75 21.15
N ALA A 378 -20.23 15.76 20.35
CA ALA A 378 -21.19 16.80 20.75
C ALA A 378 -22.65 16.44 20.41
N LYS A 379 -22.89 15.70 19.33
CA LYS A 379 -24.25 15.28 18.92
C LYS A 379 -24.61 13.87 19.36
N GLY A 380 -23.61 13.02 19.53
CA GLY A 380 -23.79 11.60 19.81
C GLY A 380 -24.21 10.79 18.59
N ILE A 381 -24.37 9.48 18.82
CA ILE A 381 -24.58 8.47 17.78
C ILE A 381 -25.88 7.69 17.98
N MET A 382 -26.32 7.04 16.90
CA MET A 382 -27.44 6.11 16.88
C MET A 382 -26.93 4.66 16.84
N LEU A 383 -27.47 3.82 17.70
CA LEU A 383 -27.15 2.39 17.75
C LEU A 383 -28.32 1.52 17.30
N VAL A 384 -27.98 0.36 16.74
CA VAL A 384 -28.91 -0.75 16.51
C VAL A 384 -28.40 -2.01 17.19
N THR A 385 -29.28 -2.86 17.68
CA THR A 385 -28.92 -4.16 18.24
C THR A 385 -28.62 -5.14 17.11
N ALA A 386 -27.41 -5.70 17.11
CA ALA A 386 -27.01 -6.74 16.19
C ALA A 386 -27.64 -8.10 16.56
N THR A 387 -27.95 -8.89 15.53
CA THR A 387 -28.29 -10.30 15.65
C THR A 387 -27.05 -11.15 15.91
N THR A 388 -25.89 -10.74 15.37
CA THR A 388 -24.60 -11.35 15.70
C THR A 388 -24.30 -11.23 17.20
N ARG A 389 -24.10 -12.39 17.87
CA ARG A 389 -23.78 -12.47 19.30
C ARG A 389 -22.29 -12.29 19.53
N ARG A 390 -21.94 -11.70 20.68
CA ARG A 390 -20.54 -11.49 21.06
C ARG A 390 -19.87 -12.80 21.43
N ASN A 391 -18.58 -12.93 21.11
CA ASN A 391 -17.83 -14.13 21.44
C ASN A 391 -17.78 -14.37 22.96
N SER A 392 -17.93 -15.64 23.33
CA SER A 392 -17.82 -16.10 24.72
C SER A 392 -16.41 -16.63 25.02
N PRO A 393 -16.02 -16.73 26.29
CA PRO A 393 -14.82 -17.47 26.70
C PRO A 393 -14.80 -18.93 26.26
N ASN A 394 -15.95 -19.55 25.93
CA ASN A 394 -16.03 -20.91 25.42
C ASN A 394 -15.71 -21.04 23.92
N ASN A 395 -15.54 -19.91 23.21
CA ASN A 395 -15.23 -19.88 21.79
C ASN A 395 -13.88 -19.22 21.56
N LEU A 396 -13.88 -17.90 21.41
CA LEU A 396 -12.69 -17.09 21.26
C LEU A 396 -12.87 -15.90 22.21
N ASP A 397 -12.25 -15.99 23.39
CA ASP A 397 -12.49 -15.05 24.48
C ASP A 397 -12.18 -13.61 24.04
N SER A 398 -13.20 -12.74 24.12
CA SER A 398 -13.11 -11.31 23.80
C SER A 398 -12.11 -10.55 24.68
N LYS A 399 -11.65 -11.13 25.79
CA LYS A 399 -10.58 -10.56 26.63
C LYS A 399 -9.22 -10.57 25.93
N ILE A 400 -9.00 -11.47 24.98
CA ILE A 400 -7.80 -11.47 24.14
C ILE A 400 -8.01 -10.42 23.05
N HIS A 401 -7.16 -9.40 23.01
CA HIS A 401 -7.26 -8.35 22.00
C HIS A 401 -6.63 -8.81 20.67
N HIS A 402 -7.31 -9.73 19.99
CA HIS A 402 -6.85 -10.45 18.80
C HIS A 402 -7.32 -9.81 17.47
N ASN A 403 -6.69 -10.17 16.34
CA ASN A 403 -7.05 -9.68 15.01
C ASN A 403 -8.25 -10.39 14.34
N ASN A 404 -8.81 -11.45 14.94
CA ASN A 404 -9.98 -12.19 14.41
C ASN A 404 -11.30 -11.42 14.60
N LEU A 405 -11.44 -10.27 13.92
CA LEU A 405 -12.54 -9.32 14.09
C LEU A 405 -13.77 -9.61 13.23
N LEU A 406 -13.89 -10.77 12.58
CA LEU A 406 -15.03 -11.08 11.71
C LEU A 406 -16.37 -11.01 12.47
N ASN A 407 -16.42 -11.46 13.72
CA ASN A 407 -17.59 -11.33 14.60
C ASN A 407 -18.03 -9.86 14.74
N ASN A 408 -17.08 -8.95 14.97
CA ASN A 408 -17.31 -7.52 15.10
C ASN A 408 -17.71 -6.88 13.75
N ILE A 409 -17.05 -7.27 12.66
CA ILE A 409 -17.33 -6.76 11.31
C ILE A 409 -18.74 -7.13 10.85
N LEU A 410 -19.21 -8.35 11.14
CA LEU A 410 -20.58 -8.77 10.83
C LEU A 410 -21.61 -7.89 11.55
N ALA A 411 -21.42 -7.61 12.84
CA ALA A 411 -22.27 -6.67 13.57
C ALA A 411 -22.21 -5.25 12.98
N LYS A 412 -21.03 -4.78 12.53
CA LYS A 412 -20.89 -3.49 11.85
C LYS A 412 -21.64 -3.46 10.50
N ILE A 413 -21.63 -4.56 9.75
CA ILE A 413 -22.40 -4.69 8.50
C ILE A 413 -23.90 -4.56 8.79
N GLU A 414 -24.40 -5.22 9.83
CA GLU A 414 -25.80 -5.09 10.28
C GLU A 414 -26.13 -3.63 10.63
N GLY A 415 -25.26 -2.97 11.39
CA GLY A 415 -25.37 -1.54 11.73
C GLY A 415 -25.47 -0.64 10.49
N ASN A 416 -24.56 -0.83 9.54
CA ASN A 416 -24.55 -0.06 8.28
C ASN A 416 -25.84 -0.28 7.47
N ASN A 417 -26.33 -1.53 7.38
CA ASN A 417 -27.56 -1.85 6.67
C ASN A 417 -28.80 -1.23 7.33
N ALA A 418 -28.77 -1.10 8.66
CA ALA A 418 -29.79 -0.38 9.43
C ALA A 418 -29.62 1.15 9.41
N LYS A 419 -28.57 1.67 8.76
CA LYS A 419 -28.19 3.09 8.75
C LYS A 419 -27.96 3.66 10.16
N ALA A 420 -27.45 2.82 11.06
CA ALA A 420 -26.99 3.21 12.38
C ALA A 420 -25.47 3.48 12.35
N ASP A 421 -24.99 4.27 13.31
CA ASP A 421 -23.57 4.64 13.41
C ASP A 421 -22.73 3.50 13.98
N ASP A 422 -23.28 2.68 14.88
CA ASP A 422 -22.65 1.48 15.43
C ASP A 422 -23.70 0.45 15.88
N ALA A 423 -23.25 -0.76 16.24
CA ALA A 423 -24.13 -1.85 16.62
C ALA A 423 -23.86 -2.39 18.03
N ILE A 424 -24.90 -2.51 18.86
CA ILE A 424 -24.85 -3.16 20.17
C ILE A 424 -24.84 -4.67 19.98
N MET A 425 -23.91 -5.36 20.64
CA MET A 425 -23.79 -6.82 20.63
C MET A 425 -24.23 -7.39 21.98
N LEU A 426 -25.03 -8.45 21.91
CA LEU A 426 -25.50 -9.18 23.09
C LEU A 426 -24.64 -10.43 23.36
N ASP A 427 -24.53 -10.82 24.62
CA ASP A 427 -23.99 -12.11 25.04
C ASP A 427 -24.94 -13.26 24.66
N LYS A 428 -24.49 -14.50 24.90
CA LYS A 428 -25.28 -15.70 24.58
C LYS A 428 -26.59 -15.82 25.34
N ASP A 429 -26.72 -15.14 26.49
CA ASP A 429 -27.90 -15.17 27.36
C ASP A 429 -28.82 -13.96 27.12
N GLY A 430 -28.48 -13.08 26.18
CA GLY A 430 -29.28 -11.92 25.78
C GLY A 430 -29.02 -10.63 26.57
N TYR A 431 -27.98 -10.58 27.41
CA TYR A 431 -27.55 -9.34 28.07
C TYR A 431 -26.62 -8.55 27.16
N VAL A 432 -26.57 -7.23 27.33
CA VAL A 432 -25.65 -6.37 26.56
C VAL A 432 -24.21 -6.65 26.97
N ALA A 433 -23.32 -6.86 26.00
CA ALA A 433 -21.89 -7.06 26.24
C ALA A 433 -21.10 -5.77 25.96
N GLU A 434 -21.09 -5.34 24.69
CA GLU A 434 -20.43 -4.13 24.20
C GLU A 434 -21.00 -3.78 22.82
N THR A 435 -20.47 -2.76 22.15
CA THR A 435 -20.73 -2.57 20.72
C THR A 435 -19.73 -3.34 19.87
N ASN A 436 -19.86 -3.32 18.54
CA ASN A 436 -18.88 -3.93 17.65
C ASN A 436 -17.46 -3.36 17.78
N ALA A 437 -17.25 -2.18 18.37
CA ALA A 437 -15.91 -1.58 18.46
C ALA A 437 -15.58 -0.90 19.81
N THR A 438 -16.53 -0.77 20.73
CA THR A 438 -16.38 0.03 21.97
C THR A 438 -17.18 -0.56 23.13
N ASN A 439 -16.72 -0.36 24.36
CA ASN A 439 -17.54 -0.67 25.55
C ASN A 439 -18.69 0.34 25.68
N ILE A 440 -19.71 0.01 26.47
CA ILE A 440 -20.93 0.81 26.60
C ILE A 440 -21.33 0.99 28.06
N PHE A 441 -21.80 2.18 28.40
CA PHE A 441 -22.23 2.57 29.74
C PHE A 441 -23.63 3.17 29.68
N LEU A 442 -24.36 3.14 30.80
CA LEU A 442 -25.62 3.84 30.96
C LEU A 442 -25.69 4.57 32.29
N VAL A 443 -26.59 5.56 32.34
CA VAL A 443 -27.03 6.23 33.57
C VAL A 443 -28.49 5.90 33.82
N LYS A 444 -28.81 5.51 35.05
CA LYS A 444 -30.20 5.47 35.52
C LYS A 444 -30.30 6.02 36.93
N LYS A 445 -31.16 7.03 37.13
CA LYS A 445 -31.39 7.67 38.43
C LYS A 445 -30.07 8.10 39.10
N GLY A 446 -29.18 8.71 38.32
CA GLY A 446 -27.87 9.21 38.76
C GLY A 446 -26.81 8.13 39.03
N ARG A 447 -27.08 6.86 38.74
CA ARG A 447 -26.12 5.76 38.89
C ARG A 447 -25.53 5.38 37.55
N VAL A 448 -24.21 5.29 37.47
CA VAL A 448 -23.46 4.84 36.30
C VAL A 448 -23.32 3.33 36.35
N MET A 449 -23.69 2.65 35.26
CA MET A 449 -23.57 1.20 35.12
C MET A 449 -22.92 0.83 33.80
N THR A 450 -22.17 -0.27 33.81
CA THR A 450 -21.60 -0.90 32.60
C THR A 450 -21.80 -2.40 32.67
N PRO A 451 -21.93 -3.10 31.52
CA PRO A 451 -21.84 -4.55 31.49
C PRO A 451 -20.58 -5.06 32.19
N HIS A 452 -20.73 -6.12 32.98
CA HIS A 452 -19.62 -6.90 33.51
C HIS A 452 -18.79 -7.50 32.37
N ALA A 453 -17.47 -7.58 32.55
CA ALA A 453 -16.53 -7.99 31.49
C ALA A 453 -16.52 -9.50 31.20
N ASP A 454 -17.69 -10.13 31.15
CA ASP A 454 -17.85 -11.56 30.87
C ASP A 454 -17.59 -11.87 29.38
N PHE A 455 -18.19 -11.08 28.48
CA PHE A 455 -18.17 -11.29 27.02
C PHE A 455 -17.55 -10.13 26.23
N CYS A 456 -17.16 -9.04 26.91
CA CYS A 456 -16.58 -7.87 26.27
C CYS A 456 -15.06 -7.78 26.51
N LEU A 457 -14.40 -6.95 25.71
CA LEU A 457 -12.99 -6.60 25.97
C LEU A 457 -12.94 -5.68 27.21
N PRO A 458 -12.07 -5.93 28.21
CA PRO A 458 -11.81 -4.97 29.28
C PRO A 458 -11.02 -3.79 28.70
N GLY A 459 -11.74 -2.79 28.16
CA GLY A 459 -11.16 -1.63 27.51
C GLY A 459 -10.27 -0.80 28.42
N VAL A 460 -9.11 -0.35 27.93
CA VAL A 460 -8.27 0.63 28.66
C VAL A 460 -9.02 1.96 28.86
N THR A 461 -9.74 2.43 27.84
CA THR A 461 -10.61 3.62 27.97
C THR A 461 -11.75 3.39 28.95
N ARG A 462 -12.35 2.18 28.97
CA ARG A 462 -13.37 1.79 29.95
C ARG A 462 -12.82 1.88 31.37
N ALA A 463 -11.63 1.33 31.63
CA ALA A 463 -10.98 1.41 32.93
C ALA A 463 -10.71 2.86 33.35
N ALA A 464 -10.16 3.69 32.44
CA ALA A 464 -9.95 5.11 32.70
C ALA A 464 -11.25 5.86 33.01
N VAL A 465 -12.34 5.55 32.30
CA VAL A 465 -13.66 6.17 32.58
C VAL A 465 -14.21 5.71 33.93
N ILE A 466 -14.04 4.45 34.32
CA ILE A 466 -14.44 3.98 35.66
C ILE A 466 -13.68 4.75 36.75
N GLU A 467 -12.36 4.95 36.59
CA GLU A 467 -11.56 5.78 37.49
C GLU A 467 -12.11 7.21 37.60
N LEU A 468 -12.50 7.81 36.47
CA LEU A 468 -13.10 9.14 36.44
C LEU A 468 -14.48 9.17 37.12
N VAL A 469 -15.33 8.18 36.90
CA VAL A 469 -16.65 8.07 37.56
C VAL A 469 -16.48 8.06 39.08
N LEU A 470 -15.52 7.28 39.59
CA LEU A 470 -15.22 7.22 41.02
C LEU A 470 -14.64 8.56 41.54
N LYS A 471 -13.72 9.18 40.79
CA LYS A 471 -13.12 10.48 41.14
C LYS A 471 -14.15 11.61 41.18
N GLU A 472 -15.16 11.56 40.31
CA GLU A 472 -16.27 12.51 40.26
C GLU A 472 -17.35 12.24 41.34
N ASN A 473 -17.12 11.26 42.22
CA ASN A 473 -18.02 10.82 43.30
C ASN A 473 -19.39 10.35 42.79
N LEU A 474 -19.43 9.71 41.62
CA LEU A 474 -20.64 9.10 41.07
C LEU A 474 -20.76 7.66 41.55
N VAL A 475 -22.01 7.21 41.76
CA VAL A 475 -22.28 5.81 42.12
C VAL A 475 -22.03 4.93 40.89
N PHE A 476 -21.14 3.96 41.03
CA PHE A 476 -20.76 3.03 39.97
C PHE A 476 -21.17 1.59 40.30
N GLU A 477 -21.67 0.87 39.30
CA GLU A 477 -21.96 -0.56 39.41
C GLU A 477 -21.60 -1.29 38.11
N GLU A 478 -20.86 -2.38 38.22
CA GLU A 478 -20.58 -3.29 37.13
C GLU A 478 -21.46 -4.55 37.29
N ARG A 479 -22.33 -4.83 36.32
CA ARG A 479 -23.27 -5.96 36.39
C ARG A 479 -23.77 -6.41 35.02
N ARG A 480 -24.56 -7.48 34.97
CA ARG A 480 -25.32 -7.84 33.76
C ARG A 480 -26.48 -6.86 33.58
N ILE A 481 -26.64 -6.36 32.35
CA ILE A 481 -27.62 -5.33 32.01
C ILE A 481 -28.40 -5.79 30.78
N SER A 482 -29.72 -5.82 30.89
CA SER A 482 -30.60 -6.19 29.79
C SER A 482 -30.71 -5.07 28.74
N LEU A 483 -31.06 -5.43 27.51
CA LEU A 483 -31.28 -4.43 26.46
C LEU A 483 -32.39 -3.42 26.81
N SER A 484 -33.46 -3.87 27.50
CA SER A 484 -34.54 -3.01 27.96
C SER A 484 -34.10 -1.92 28.94
N GLU A 485 -33.05 -2.18 29.74
CA GLU A 485 -32.50 -1.18 30.63
C GLU A 485 -31.73 -0.10 29.86
N PHE A 486 -31.02 -0.47 28.80
CA PHE A 486 -30.41 0.50 27.89
C PHE A 486 -31.46 1.34 27.16
N HIS A 487 -32.55 0.73 26.68
CA HIS A 487 -33.64 1.46 26.02
C HIS A 487 -34.34 2.48 26.93
N THR A 488 -34.29 2.27 28.25
CA THR A 488 -34.97 3.11 29.24
C THR A 488 -33.99 3.94 30.08
N ALA A 489 -32.71 3.96 29.71
CA ALA A 489 -31.68 4.73 30.39
C ALA A 489 -31.91 6.25 30.25
N ASP A 490 -31.41 7.00 31.23
CA ASP A 490 -31.47 8.46 31.22
C ASP A 490 -30.35 9.03 30.32
N GLU A 491 -29.19 8.37 30.29
CA GLU A 491 -28.06 8.67 29.40
C GLU A 491 -27.37 7.35 29.00
N VAL A 492 -26.75 7.31 27.81
CA VAL A 492 -25.90 6.19 27.36
C VAL A 492 -24.70 6.78 26.63
N TRP A 493 -23.53 6.17 26.79
CA TRP A 493 -22.35 6.49 25.97
C TRP A 493 -21.53 5.23 25.69
N THR A 494 -20.68 5.32 24.68
CA THR A 494 -19.65 4.31 24.38
C THR A 494 -18.25 4.83 24.71
N THR A 495 -17.32 3.91 24.97
CA THR A 495 -15.93 4.24 25.28
C THR A 495 -14.94 3.42 24.45
N GLY A 496 -13.97 4.09 23.84
CA GLY A 496 -12.82 3.44 23.19
C GLY A 496 -11.80 4.45 22.66
N THR A 497 -10.58 4.01 22.36
CA THR A 497 -9.47 4.91 21.99
C THR A 497 -9.78 5.85 20.80
N MET A 498 -10.58 5.37 19.84
CA MET A 498 -10.91 6.10 18.62
C MET A 498 -12.06 7.10 18.77
N GLY A 499 -13.09 6.73 19.54
CA GLY A 499 -14.29 7.55 19.77
C GLY A 499 -14.22 8.38 21.07
N GLU A 500 -13.27 8.07 21.95
CA GLU A 500 -13.16 8.61 23.31
C GLU A 500 -14.40 8.24 24.14
N LEU A 501 -15.20 9.22 24.58
CA LEU A 501 -16.51 9.04 25.20
C LEU A 501 -17.59 9.58 24.26
N THR A 502 -18.24 8.69 23.52
CA THR A 502 -19.24 9.07 22.51
C THR A 502 -20.65 8.89 23.03
N PRO A 503 -21.46 9.96 23.15
CA PRO A 503 -22.84 9.87 23.63
C PRO A 503 -23.72 9.05 22.66
N VAL A 504 -24.71 8.36 23.19
CA VAL A 504 -25.71 7.62 22.41
C VAL A 504 -27.08 8.24 22.65
N THR A 505 -27.68 8.77 21.59
CA THR A 505 -28.95 9.50 21.66
C THR A 505 -30.14 8.64 21.25
N LYS A 506 -29.91 7.52 20.58
CA LYS A 506 -30.95 6.63 20.08
C LYS A 506 -30.49 5.18 19.99
N ILE A 507 -31.34 4.24 20.43
CA ILE A 507 -31.10 2.79 20.32
C ILE A 507 -32.36 2.12 19.75
N ASP A 508 -32.24 1.34 18.67
CA ASP A 508 -33.33 0.56 18.08
C ASP A 508 -34.61 1.38 17.81
N GLY A 509 -34.46 2.62 17.35
CA GLY A 509 -35.59 3.51 17.10
C GLY A 509 -36.06 4.34 18.30
N ARG A 510 -35.58 4.06 19.52
CA ARG A 510 -36.00 4.71 20.77
C ARG A 510 -35.01 5.79 21.20
N LEU A 511 -35.51 6.97 21.55
CA LEU A 511 -34.68 8.05 22.12
C LEU A 511 -34.19 7.64 23.50
N ILE A 512 -32.92 7.94 23.79
CA ILE A 512 -32.33 7.78 25.11
C ILE A 512 -32.49 9.10 25.86
N GLY A 513 -33.10 9.07 27.04
CA GLY A 513 -33.43 10.27 27.80
C GLY A 513 -34.18 11.31 26.95
N SER A 514 -33.58 12.49 26.79
CA SER A 514 -34.11 13.59 25.98
C SER A 514 -33.68 13.55 24.50
N GLY A 515 -32.93 12.53 24.07
CA GLY A 515 -32.30 12.48 22.74
C GLY A 515 -31.10 13.41 22.57
N HIS A 516 -30.61 14.01 23.66
CA HIS A 516 -29.45 14.90 23.69
C HIS A 516 -28.41 14.38 24.68
N VAL A 517 -27.17 14.88 24.57
CA VAL A 517 -26.11 14.54 25.53
C VAL A 517 -26.50 14.97 26.93
N GLY A 518 -26.45 14.05 27.88
CA GLY A 518 -26.84 14.32 29.26
C GLY A 518 -25.73 14.90 30.13
N PRO A 519 -26.09 15.46 31.30
CA PRO A 519 -25.16 16.18 32.17
C PRO A 519 -24.04 15.31 32.75
N ILE A 520 -24.29 14.02 33.05
CA ILE A 520 -23.22 13.13 33.57
C ILE A 520 -22.21 12.83 32.46
N THR A 521 -22.71 12.55 31.25
CA THR A 521 -21.87 12.30 30.08
C THR A 521 -20.97 13.52 29.77
N LEU A 522 -21.53 14.74 29.77
CA LEU A 522 -20.76 15.98 29.56
C LEU A 522 -19.68 16.16 30.64
N ARG A 523 -20.03 15.96 31.91
CA ARG A 523 -19.08 16.06 33.03
C ARG A 523 -17.91 15.08 32.85
N LEU A 524 -18.19 13.84 32.44
CA LEU A 524 -17.16 12.83 32.19
C LEU A 524 -16.33 13.13 30.93
N GLN A 525 -16.92 13.69 29.87
CA GLN A 525 -16.18 14.14 28.69
C GLN A 525 -15.17 15.24 29.06
N ASP A 526 -15.55 16.20 29.88
CA ASP A 526 -14.63 17.26 30.34
C ASP A 526 -13.53 16.72 31.25
N ALA A 527 -13.86 15.77 32.14
CA ALA A 527 -12.86 15.09 32.95
C ALA A 527 -11.88 14.27 32.10
N TYR A 528 -12.37 13.60 31.05
CA TYR A 528 -11.54 12.84 30.11
C TYR A 528 -10.63 13.75 29.28
N ARG A 529 -11.12 14.91 28.83
CA ARG A 529 -10.31 15.91 28.13
C ARG A 529 -9.11 16.34 28.98
N LYS A 530 -9.33 16.69 30.24
CA LYS A 530 -8.24 17.04 31.18
C LYS A 530 -7.24 15.89 31.36
N LEU A 531 -7.75 14.66 31.48
CA LEU A 531 -6.89 13.47 31.55
C LEU A 531 -5.98 13.34 30.32
N THR A 532 -6.50 13.59 29.11
CA THR A 532 -5.72 13.50 27.86
C THR A 532 -4.63 14.58 27.77
N GLU A 533 -4.80 15.74 28.40
CA GLU A 533 -3.83 16.82 28.42
C GLU A 533 -2.71 16.56 29.45
N GLU A 534 -3.09 16.05 30.63
CA GLU A 534 -2.19 15.91 31.78
C GLU A 534 -1.36 14.62 31.71
N SER A 535 -1.96 13.51 31.28
CA SER A 535 -1.39 12.16 31.42
C SER A 535 -0.88 11.56 30.11
N GLY A 536 -0.02 10.55 30.22
CA GLY A 536 0.51 9.79 29.09
C GLY A 536 2.03 9.70 29.11
N VAL A 537 2.57 8.77 28.33
CA VAL A 537 4.02 8.60 28.17
C VAL A 537 4.52 9.60 27.13
N PRO A 538 5.48 10.48 27.45
CA PRO A 538 5.99 11.46 26.51
C PRO A 538 6.75 10.79 25.36
N ILE A 539 6.53 11.28 24.14
CA ILE A 539 7.35 10.91 22.98
C ILE A 539 8.72 11.58 23.18
N PRO A 540 9.84 10.83 23.14
CA PRO A 540 11.17 11.41 23.27
C PRO A 540 11.42 12.45 22.17
N THR A 541 11.66 13.71 22.55
CA THR A 541 12.06 14.76 21.60
C THR A 541 13.58 14.93 21.62
N TYR A 542 14.19 15.21 20.47
CA TYR A 542 15.63 15.53 20.34
C TYR A 542 16.04 16.84 21.07
N GLN A 543 15.11 17.52 21.77
CA GLN A 543 15.31 18.83 22.39
C GLN A 543 15.76 18.80 23.86
N THR A 544 16.13 17.64 24.40
CA THR A 544 16.75 17.55 25.74
C THR A 544 18.10 16.87 25.67
N THR A 545 19.08 17.57 25.11
CA THR A 545 20.52 17.40 25.37
C THR A 545 21.19 18.75 25.38
#